data_AF-A0A453FLC8-F1
#
_entry.id   AF-A0A453FLC8-F1
#
_cell.length_a   1.000
_cell.length_b   1.000
_cell.length_c   1.000
_cell.angle_alpha   90.00
_cell.angle_beta   90.00
_cell.angle_gamma   90.00
#
_symmetry.space_group_name_H-M   'P 1'
#
loop_
_entity.id
_entity.type
_entity.pdbx_description
1 polymer ?
#
loop_
_entity_poly.entity_id
_entity_poly.type
_entity_poly.pdbx_seq_one_letter_code
_entity_poly.pdbx_strand_id
1 'polypeptide(L)'
;MGGVGRQNITVKYMGQLSERPFLLACLRKFLRKEAEAEASRLCKFWQEQLMNPEWYPFKCDTTGGISEETINDDDVKLQELRATWGEESYKALVKALVNSFLELKECGKLSDRTIVAQLWNFKEDRKATLSESVEYVCSKVKSLSNKNV
;
A
#
# COMPACT_ATOMS: atom_id res chain seq x y z
N MET A 1 -27.39 12.80 -23.52
CA MET A 1 -26.34 11.81 -23.85
C MET A 1 -25.12 12.13 -22.99
N GLY A 2 -24.97 11.47 -21.85
CA GLY A 2 -23.79 11.67 -20.98
C GLY A 2 -22.63 10.88 -21.55
N GLY A 3 -21.60 11.58 -22.04
CA GLY A 3 -20.37 10.94 -22.48
C GLY A 3 -19.79 10.13 -21.32
N VAL A 4 -19.65 8.82 -21.52
CA VAL A 4 -18.99 7.92 -20.57
C VAL A 4 -17.52 8.33 -20.53
N GLY A 5 -17.17 9.26 -19.64
CA GLY A 5 -15.79 9.49 -19.27
C GLY A 5 -15.22 8.15 -18.85
N ARG A 6 -14.12 7.72 -19.49
CA ARG A 6 -13.43 6.46 -19.13
C ARG A 6 -13.19 6.48 -17.62
N GLN A 7 -13.97 5.70 -16.88
CA GLN A 7 -13.76 5.56 -15.45
C GLN A 7 -12.43 4.82 -15.27
N ASN A 8 -11.49 5.42 -14.56
CA ASN A 8 -10.19 4.81 -14.24
C ASN A 8 -10.35 3.84 -13.07
N ILE A 9 -11.22 2.84 -13.25
CA ILE A 9 -11.38 1.76 -12.31
C ILE A 9 -10.24 0.77 -12.50
N THR A 10 -9.54 0.48 -11.40
CA THR A 10 -8.42 -0.45 -11.36
C THR A 10 -8.57 -1.40 -10.18
N VAL A 11 -7.82 -2.49 -10.17
CA VAL A 11 -7.71 -3.35 -8.99
C VAL A 11 -6.60 -2.79 -8.11
N LYS A 12 -6.93 -2.44 -6.86
CA LYS A 12 -5.98 -2.07 -5.81
C LYS A 12 -5.89 -3.21 -4.81
N TYR A 13 -4.67 -3.56 -4.42
CA TYR A 13 -4.41 -4.58 -3.40
C TYR A 13 -4.17 -3.89 -2.06
N MET A 14 -5.20 -3.85 -1.23
CA MET A 14 -5.20 -3.13 0.04
C MET A 14 -4.24 -3.80 1.01
N GLY A 15 -3.30 -3.02 1.54
CA GLY A 15 -2.22 -3.52 2.39
C GLY A 15 -0.98 -4.00 1.65
N GLN A 16 -0.97 -3.93 0.31
CA GLN A 16 0.23 -4.21 -0.47
C GLN A 16 1.11 -2.97 -0.53
N LEU A 17 2.41 -3.16 -0.29
CA LEU A 17 3.40 -2.11 -0.40
C LEU A 17 3.66 -1.76 -1.86
N SER A 18 3.72 -0.45 -2.14
CA SER A 18 4.29 0.03 -3.38
C SER A 18 5.80 -0.16 -3.34
N GLU A 19 6.38 -0.72 -4.40
CA GLU A 19 7.82 -0.90 -4.52
C GLU A 19 8.59 0.42 -4.80
N ARG A 20 7.89 1.44 -5.31
CA ARG A 20 8.51 2.70 -5.75
C ARG A 20 9.30 3.43 -4.64
N PRO A 21 8.79 3.59 -3.41
CA PRO A 21 9.56 4.18 -2.30
C PRO A 21 10.86 3.42 -2.01
N PHE A 22 10.82 2.08 -2.08
CA PHE A 22 11.99 1.21 -1.88
C PHE A 22 13.01 1.40 -2.98
N LEU A 23 12.56 1.47 -4.24
CA LEU A 23 13.44 1.73 -5.38
C LEU A 23 14.14 3.09 -5.26
N LEU A 24 13.40 4.14 -4.89
CA LEU A 24 13.98 5.48 -4.71
C LEU A 24 15.00 5.53 -3.57
N ALA A 25 14.74 4.80 -2.48
CA ALA A 25 15.70 4.67 -1.38
C ALA A 25 16.96 3.91 -1.83
N CYS A 26 16.82 2.83 -2.59
CA CYS A 26 17.94 2.02 -3.10
C CYS A 26 18.79 2.75 -4.13
N LEU A 27 18.18 3.52 -5.04
CA LEU A 27 18.90 4.31 -6.04
C LEU A 27 19.82 5.39 -5.44
N ARG A 28 19.63 5.74 -4.17
CA ARG A 28 20.53 6.67 -3.44
C ARG A 28 21.82 6.00 -2.97
N LYS A 29 21.86 4.67 -2.95
CA LYS A 29 22.97 3.87 -2.38
C LYS A 29 23.64 2.94 -3.38
N PHE A 30 22.89 2.43 -4.34
CA PHE A 30 23.32 1.37 -5.24
C PHE A 30 23.23 1.80 -6.70
N LEU A 31 23.97 1.10 -7.57
CA LEU A 31 23.80 1.23 -9.02
C LEU A 31 22.43 0.69 -9.43
N ARG A 32 21.87 1.19 -10.55
CA ARG A 32 20.48 0.90 -10.95
C ARG A 32 20.09 -0.59 -10.90
N LYS A 33 20.92 -1.48 -11.45
CA LYS A 33 20.64 -2.93 -11.49
C LYS A 33 20.61 -3.55 -10.09
N GLU A 34 21.50 -3.11 -9.20
CA GLU A 34 21.55 -3.57 -7.81
C GLU A 34 20.42 -2.96 -6.98
N ALA A 35 20.09 -1.69 -7.24
CA ALA A 35 19.02 -0.97 -6.58
C ALA A 35 17.65 -1.60 -6.84
N GLU A 36 17.39 -2.08 -8.05
CA GLU A 36 16.16 -2.81 -8.37
C GLU A 36 16.05 -4.10 -7.54
N ALA A 37 17.10 -4.92 -7.51
CA ALA A 37 17.11 -6.18 -6.75
C ALA A 37 16.98 -5.93 -5.23
N GLU A 38 17.70 -4.96 -4.68
CA GLU A 38 17.64 -4.63 -3.26
C GLU A 38 16.30 -3.99 -2.87
N ALA A 39 15.70 -3.19 -3.75
CA ALA A 39 14.37 -2.63 -3.54
C ALA A 39 13.30 -3.72 -3.46
N SER A 40 13.34 -4.69 -4.36
CA SER A 40 12.42 -5.84 -4.31
C SER A 40 12.62 -6.65 -3.03
N ARG A 41 13.87 -6.89 -2.62
CA ARG A 41 14.21 -7.60 -1.37
C ARG A 41 13.65 -6.87 -0.14
N LEU A 42 13.92 -5.56 -0.05
CA LEU A 42 13.49 -4.73 1.06
C LEU A 42 11.96 -4.60 1.11
N CYS A 43 11.31 -4.36 -0.04
CA CYS A 43 9.86 -4.28 -0.16
C CYS A 43 9.20 -5.58 0.33
N LYS A 44 9.71 -6.73 -0.12
CA LYS A 44 9.21 -8.05 0.31
C LYS A 44 9.39 -8.27 1.81
N PHE A 45 10.56 -7.97 2.36
CA PHE A 45 10.82 -8.10 3.79
C PHE A 45 9.81 -7.31 4.63
N TRP A 46 9.55 -6.05 4.26
CA TRP A 46 8.59 -5.22 4.97
C TRP A 46 7.14 -5.65 4.76
N GLN A 47 6.81 -6.19 3.58
CA GLN A 47 5.50 -6.78 3.34
C GLN A 47 5.27 -7.97 4.27
N GLU A 48 6.28 -8.83 4.46
CA GLU A 48 6.21 -9.95 5.40
C GLU A 48 6.05 -9.48 6.85
N GLN A 49 6.71 -8.39 7.23
CA GLN A 49 6.48 -7.79 8.56
C GLN A 49 5.04 -7.30 8.71
N LEU A 50 4.51 -6.56 7.72
CA LEU A 50 3.11 -6.09 7.74
C LEU A 50 2.09 -7.24 7.75
N MET A 51 2.45 -8.37 7.15
CA MET A 51 1.63 -9.58 7.13
C MET A 51 1.70 -10.39 8.43
N ASN A 52 2.58 -10.04 9.35
CA ASN A 52 2.68 -10.68 10.66
C ASN A 52 1.77 -9.97 11.69
N PRO A 53 0.70 -10.61 12.18
CA PRO A 53 -0.18 -10.01 13.19
C PRO A 53 0.53 -9.63 14.49
N GLU A 54 1.62 -10.32 14.84
CA GLU A 54 2.42 -10.08 16.05
C GLU A 54 3.25 -8.79 15.97
N TRP A 55 3.41 -8.22 14.77
CA TRP A 55 4.11 -6.95 14.61
C TRP A 55 3.12 -5.78 14.50
N TYR A 56 3.12 -4.92 15.52
CA TYR A 56 2.26 -3.75 15.61
C TYR A 56 3.11 -2.49 15.90
N PRO A 57 3.59 -1.79 14.86
CA PRO A 57 4.51 -0.66 15.03
C PRO A 57 3.79 0.66 15.35
N PHE A 58 2.66 0.60 16.06
CA PHE A 58 1.88 1.76 16.45
C PHE A 58 1.71 1.79 17.96
N LYS A 59 1.67 3.00 18.52
CA LYS A 59 1.37 3.25 19.93
C LYS A 59 0.14 4.14 20.03
N CYS A 60 -0.61 3.98 21.12
CA CYS A 60 -1.71 4.89 21.43
C CYS A 60 -1.18 6.03 22.28
N ASP A 61 -1.17 7.24 21.73
CA ASP A 61 -0.90 8.44 22.50
C ASP A 61 -2.25 9.04 22.95
N THR A 62 -2.43 9.18 24.27
CA THR A 62 -3.62 9.82 24.83
C THR A 62 -3.26 11.25 25.20
N THR A 63 -3.63 12.21 24.35
CA THR A 63 -3.42 13.64 24.62
C THR A 63 -4.79 14.32 24.74
N GLY A 64 -5.08 14.91 25.90
CA GLY A 64 -6.33 15.66 26.10
C GLY A 64 -7.62 14.82 26.05
N GLY A 65 -7.54 13.51 26.30
CA GLY A 65 -8.69 12.60 26.29
C GLY A 65 -9.06 12.01 24.92
N ILE A 66 -8.32 12.35 23.86
CA ILE A 66 -8.41 11.72 22.54
C ILE A 66 -7.25 10.73 22.43
N SER A 67 -7.56 9.47 22.10
CA SER A 67 -6.56 8.44 21.79
C SER A 67 -6.30 8.41 20.28
N GLU A 68 -5.08 8.77 19.88
CA GLU A 68 -4.63 8.66 18.49
C GLU A 68 -3.55 7.57 18.37
N GLU A 69 -3.61 6.80 17.29
CA GLU A 69 -2.56 5.83 16.97
C GLU A 69 -1.46 6.51 16.15
N THR A 70 -0.27 6.58 16.72
CA THR A 70 0.93 7.13 16.09
C THR A 70 1.95 6.02 15.86
N ILE A 71 2.92 6.24 14.97
CA ILE A 71 4.03 5.30 14.78
C ILE A 71 4.80 5.17 16.11
N ASN A 72 5.13 3.95 16.50
CA ASN A 72 6.01 3.74 17.64
C ASN A 72 7.46 4.00 17.20
N ASP A 73 7.97 5.20 17.47
CA ASP A 73 9.36 5.55 17.18
C ASP A 73 10.36 4.62 17.89
N ASP A 74 10.00 3.97 19.00
CA ASP A 74 10.88 3.03 19.71
C ASP A 74 10.83 1.60 19.13
N ASP A 75 10.07 1.35 18.06
CA ASP A 75 10.05 0.05 17.39
C ASP A 75 11.45 -0.31 16.85
N VAL A 76 11.96 -1.45 17.30
CA VAL A 76 13.33 -1.90 17.01
C VAL A 76 13.58 -2.03 15.50
N LYS A 77 12.62 -2.53 14.72
CA LYS A 77 12.77 -2.71 13.28
C LYS A 77 12.76 -1.36 12.56
N LEU A 78 11.92 -0.42 13.01
CA LEU A 78 11.89 0.94 12.47
C LEU A 78 13.17 1.72 12.81
N GLN A 79 13.71 1.55 14.01
CA GLN A 79 15.00 2.13 14.38
C GLN A 79 16.15 1.57 13.54
N GLU A 80 16.17 0.26 13.28
CA GLU A 80 17.14 -0.36 12.38
C GLU A 80 17.00 0.16 10.94
N LEU A 81 15.77 0.33 10.44
CA LEU A 81 15.49 0.93 9.14
C LEU A 81 16.10 2.34 9.05
N ARG A 82 15.88 3.15 10.09
CA ARG A 82 16.37 4.53 10.16
C ARG A 82 17.89 4.59 10.19
N ALA A 83 18.52 3.78 11.04
CA ALA A 83 19.97 3.69 11.16
C ALA A 83 20.62 3.23 9.85
N THR A 84 20.00 2.25 9.18
CA THR A 84 20.55 1.69 7.94
C THR A 84 20.34 2.63 6.78
N TRP A 85 19.15 3.18 6.57
CA TRP A 85 18.78 3.87 5.32
C TRP A 85 18.82 5.40 5.39
N GLY A 86 19.01 5.97 6.58
CA GLY A 86 19.03 7.40 6.82
C GLY A 86 17.62 8.01 6.88
N GLU A 87 17.57 9.23 7.40
CA GLU A 87 16.34 9.93 7.79
C GLU A 87 15.33 10.10 6.64
N GLU A 88 15.80 10.51 5.47
CA GLU A 88 14.90 10.76 4.34
C GLU A 88 14.27 9.48 3.80
N SER A 89 15.08 8.43 3.66
CA SER A 89 14.62 7.11 3.20
C SER A 89 13.65 6.53 4.24
N TYR A 90 13.99 6.63 5.52
CA TYR A 90 13.12 6.24 6.63
C TYR A 90 11.73 6.88 6.50
N LYS A 91 11.66 8.21 6.37
CA LYS A 91 10.37 8.92 6.24
C LYS A 91 9.54 8.42 5.06
N ALA A 92 10.18 8.23 3.90
CA ALA A 92 9.48 7.75 2.70
C ALA A 92 8.97 6.31 2.85
N LEU A 93 9.79 5.43 3.42
CA LEU A 93 9.44 4.03 3.64
C LEU A 93 8.39 3.86 4.73
N VAL A 94 8.53 4.52 5.87
CA VAL A 94 7.53 4.49 6.96
C VAL A 94 6.19 5.03 6.49
N LYS A 95 6.17 6.09 5.67
CA LYS A 95 4.92 6.56 5.05
C LYS A 95 4.25 5.47 4.21
N ALA A 96 5.01 4.69 3.45
CA ALA A 96 4.48 3.56 2.69
C ALA A 96 3.93 2.46 3.61
N LEU A 97 4.67 2.11 4.68
CA LEU A 97 4.24 1.13 5.69
C LEU A 97 2.93 1.54 6.36
N VAL A 98 2.85 2.80 6.81
CA VAL A 98 1.66 3.35 7.47
C VAL A 98 0.46 3.34 6.53
N ASN A 99 0.63 3.79 5.29
CA ASN A 99 -0.46 3.77 4.31
C ASN A 99 -0.98 2.35 4.07
N SER A 100 -0.11 1.37 3.86
CA SER A 100 -0.53 -0.03 3.69
C SER A 100 -1.20 -0.58 4.96
N PHE A 101 -0.72 -0.22 6.15
CA PHE A 101 -1.36 -0.61 7.39
C PHE A 101 -2.78 -0.01 7.54
N LEU A 102 -2.94 1.28 7.21
CA LEU A 102 -4.24 1.96 7.24
C LEU A 102 -5.22 1.32 6.26
N GLU A 103 -4.75 0.88 5.09
CA GLU A 103 -5.57 0.12 4.14
C GLU A 103 -6.04 -1.22 4.72
N LEU A 104 -5.17 -1.96 5.42
CA LEU A 104 -5.58 -3.19 6.14
C LEU A 104 -6.62 -2.88 7.21
N LYS A 105 -6.45 -1.78 7.96
CA LYS A 105 -7.42 -1.32 8.96
C LYS A 105 -8.78 -1.00 8.35
N GLU A 106 -8.80 -0.24 7.26
CA GLU A 106 -10.02 0.11 6.53
C GLU A 106 -10.77 -1.13 6.02
N CYS A 107 -10.03 -2.17 5.65
CA CYS A 107 -10.60 -3.44 5.19
C CYS A 107 -11.01 -4.40 6.32
N GLY A 108 -10.78 -4.06 7.60
CA GLY A 108 -11.00 -4.96 8.73
C GLY A 108 -10.05 -6.16 8.74
N LYS A 109 -8.83 -5.99 8.23
CA LYS A 109 -7.81 -7.04 8.02
C LYS A 109 -6.62 -6.94 8.96
N LEU A 110 -6.75 -6.26 10.10
CA LEU A 110 -5.66 -6.19 11.08
C LEU A 110 -5.41 -7.52 11.80
N SER A 111 -6.42 -8.37 11.94
CA SER A 111 -6.31 -9.65 12.66
C SER A 111 -5.60 -10.74 11.87
N ASP A 112 -5.88 -10.85 10.58
CA ASP A 112 -5.30 -11.87 9.69
C ASP A 112 -4.23 -11.31 8.74
N ARG A 113 -4.12 -9.97 8.63
CA ARG A 113 -3.21 -9.25 7.74
C ARG A 113 -3.31 -9.66 6.27
N THR A 114 -4.48 -10.16 5.87
CA THR A 114 -4.68 -10.62 4.49
C THR A 114 -4.80 -9.44 3.54
N ILE A 115 -4.02 -9.44 2.46
CA ILE A 115 -4.14 -8.48 1.36
C ILE A 115 -5.47 -8.73 0.63
N VAL A 116 -6.26 -7.68 0.44
CA VAL A 116 -7.57 -7.76 -0.23
C VAL A 116 -7.55 -6.97 -1.53
N ALA A 117 -7.95 -7.61 -2.62
CA ALA A 117 -8.18 -6.92 -3.89
C ALA A 117 -9.51 -6.14 -3.83
N GLN A 118 -9.47 -4.86 -4.15
CA GLN A 118 -10.65 -4.00 -4.26
C GLN A 118 -10.66 -3.26 -5.60
N LEU A 119 -11.85 -3.07 -6.16
CA LEU A 119 -12.03 -2.14 -7.26
C LEU A 119 -11.92 -0.72 -6.72
N TRP A 120 -11.01 0.07 -7.30
CA TRP A 120 -10.66 1.40 -6.85
C TRP A 120 -10.90 2.39 -7.98
N ASN A 121 -11.62 3.47 -7.66
CA ASN A 121 -11.69 4.63 -8.54
C ASN A 121 -10.44 5.48 -8.30
N PHE A 122 -9.47 5.35 -9.20
CA PHE A 122 -8.20 6.06 -9.07
C PHE A 122 -8.32 7.58 -9.24
N LYS A 123 -9.35 8.04 -9.97
CA LYS A 123 -9.57 9.48 -10.18
C LYS A 123 -10.09 10.14 -8.91
N GLU A 124 -10.94 9.44 -8.17
CA GLU A 124 -11.58 9.96 -6.95
C GLU A 124 -10.90 9.49 -5.66
N ASP A 125 -9.83 8.71 -5.77
CA ASP A 125 -9.06 8.12 -4.68
C ASP A 125 -9.93 7.46 -3.61
N ARG A 126 -10.87 6.62 -4.05
CA ARG A 126 -11.78 5.87 -3.18
C ARG A 126 -12.11 4.51 -3.76
N LYS A 127 -12.68 3.64 -2.91
CA LYS A 127 -13.33 2.42 -3.35
C LYS A 127 -14.37 2.74 -4.44
N ALA A 128 -14.36 1.95 -5.50
CA ALA A 128 -15.37 2.05 -6.55
C ALA A 128 -16.76 1.73 -5.96
N THR A 129 -17.77 2.49 -6.37
CA THR A 129 -19.17 2.22 -6.05
C THR A 129 -19.63 0.92 -6.72
N LEU A 130 -20.79 0.43 -6.33
CA LEU A 130 -21.40 -0.73 -6.97
C LEU A 130 -21.65 -0.50 -8.46
N SER A 131 -22.16 0.68 -8.85
CA SER A 131 -22.42 1.00 -10.27
C SER A 131 -21.13 1.00 -11.08
N GLU A 132 -20.11 1.72 -10.62
CA GLU A 132 -18.78 1.77 -11.27
C GLU A 132 -18.17 0.36 -11.39
N SER A 133 -18.34 -0.47 -10.36
CA SER A 133 -17.84 -1.85 -10.34
C SER A 133 -18.54 -2.73 -11.38
N VAL A 134 -19.87 -2.67 -11.45
CA VAL A 134 -20.67 -3.43 -12.43
C VAL A 134 -20.34 -2.98 -13.85
N GLU A 135 -20.25 -1.68 -14.08
CA GLU A 135 -19.89 -1.10 -15.38
C GLU A 135 -18.49 -1.54 -15.83
N TYR A 136 -17.52 -1.52 -14.91
CA TYR A 136 -16.15 -1.97 -15.17
C TYR A 136 -16.10 -3.46 -15.58
N VAL A 137 -16.72 -4.34 -14.79
CA VAL A 137 -16.72 -5.80 -15.07
C VAL A 137 -17.43 -6.09 -16.40
N CYS A 138 -18.61 -5.49 -16.63
CA CYS A 138 -19.34 -5.65 -17.89
C CYS A 138 -18.50 -5.22 -19.10
N SER A 139 -17.81 -4.08 -18.99
CA SER A 139 -16.94 -3.57 -20.05
C SER A 139 -15.76 -4.50 -20.31
N LYS A 140 -15.15 -5.04 -19.26
CA LYS A 140 -14.01 -5.95 -19.37
C LYS A 140 -14.41 -7.27 -20.05
N VAL A 141 -15.53 -7.88 -19.66
CA VAL A 141 -16.05 -9.12 -20.26
C VAL A 141 -16.33 -8.95 -21.76
N LYS A 142 -16.98 -7.84 -22.16
CA LYS A 142 -17.21 -7.53 -23.59
C LYS A 142 -15.90 -7.42 -24.35
N SER A 143 -14.91 -6.72 -23.80
CA SER A 143 -13.60 -6.55 -24.44
C SER A 143 -12.81 -7.86 -24.61
N LEU A 144 -13.00 -8.83 -23.71
CA LEU A 144 -12.38 -10.15 -23.80
C LEU A 144 -13.09 -11.04 -24.83
N SER A 145 -14.41 -10.98 -24.86
CA SER A 145 -15.22 -11.78 -25.79
C SER A 145 -14.96 -11.38 -27.24
N ASN A 146 -14.80 -10.09 -27.52
CA ASN A 146 -14.53 -9.57 -28.87
C ASN A 146 -13.09 -9.82 -29.36
N LYS A 147 -12.18 -10.28 -28.48
CA LYS A 147 -10.80 -10.65 -28.87
C LYS A 147 -10.64 -12.13 -29.22
N ASN A 148 -11.66 -12.93 -28.93
CA ASN A 148 -11.68 -14.38 -29.16
C ASN A 148 -12.50 -14.75 -30.41
N VAL A 149 -12.80 -13.76 -31.26
CA VAL A 149 -13.45 -13.88 -32.58
C VAL A 149 -12.53 -13.25 -33.60
#